data_AF-A0A958VQB1-F1
#
_entry.id   AF-A0A958VQB1-F1
#
_cell.length_a   1.000
_cell.length_b   1.000
_cell.length_c   1.000
_cell.angle_alpha   90.00
_cell.angle_beta   90.00
_cell.angle_gamma   90.00
#
_symmetry.space_group_name_H-M   'P 1'
#
loop_
_entity.id
_entity.type
_entity.pdbx_description
1 polymer ?
#
loop_
_entity_poly.entity_id
_entity_poly.type
_entity_poly.pdbx_seq_one_letter_code
_entity_poly.pdbx_strand_id
1 'polypeptide(L)' 'MIKRILILTIVGLFLSACSLDDENNNYGYETLPIKSAVVPSEFQFGSVATVTVTYDLPSGCHHFHSLFY' A
#
# COMPACT_ATOMS: atom_id res chain seq x y z
N MET A 1 20.29 16.81 -42.51
CA MET A 1 20.94 16.25 -41.30
C MET A 1 20.16 16.55 -40.02
N ILE A 2 19.68 17.78 -39.80
CA ILE A 2 18.89 18.19 -38.61
C ILE A 2 17.66 17.32 -38.31
N LYS A 3 16.89 16.87 -39.32
CA LYS A 3 15.73 15.99 -39.11
C LYS A 3 16.10 14.64 -38.45
N ARG A 4 17.28 14.09 -38.75
CA ARG A 4 17.75 12.82 -38.15
C ARG A 4 18.23 13.01 -36.72
N ILE A 5 18.87 14.15 -36.45
CA ILE A 5 19.30 14.55 -35.11
C ILE A 5 18.08 14.76 -34.22
N LEU A 6 17.05 15.47 -34.71
CA LEU A 6 15.81 15.70 -33.97
C LEU A 6 15.10 14.39 -33.59
N ILE A 7 15.03 13.42 -34.51
CA ILE A 7 14.46 12.10 -34.25
C ILE A 7 15.27 11.34 -33.19
N LEU A 8 16.60 11.38 -33.27
CA LEU A 8 17.48 10.74 -32.28
C LEU A 8 17.34 11.38 -30.89
N THR A 9 17.23 12.70 -30.81
CA THR A 9 17.00 13.41 -29.55
C THR A 9 15.63 13.07 -28.95
N ILE A 10 14.59 12.99 -29.79
CA ILE A 10 13.25 12.58 -29.38
C ILE A 10 13.23 11.15 -28.84
N VAL A 11 13.85 10.21 -29.56
CA VAL A 11 13.91 8.80 -29.12
C VAL A 11 14.73 8.68 -27.82
N GLY A 12 15.84 9.41 -27.70
CA GLY A 12 16.62 9.46 -26.46
C GLY A 12 15.81 9.97 -25.26
N LEU A 13 14.98 11.00 -25.46
CA LEU A 13 14.12 11.56 -24.41
C LEU A 13 13.04 10.57 -23.94
N PHE A 14 12.43 9.84 -24.88
CA PHE A 14 11.45 8.80 -24.54
C PHE A 14 12.07 7.62 -23.78
N LEU A 15 13.31 7.25 -24.09
CA LEU A 15 14.02 6.18 -23.38
C LEU A 15 14.47 6.61 -21.97
N SER A 16 14.72 7.91 -21.73
CA SER A 16 15.03 8.46 -20.41
C SER A 16 13.81 8.73 -19.52
N ALA A 17 12.60 8.65 -20.06
CA ALA A 17 11.37 8.91 -19.30
C ALA A 17 10.97 7.78 -18.34
N CYS A 18 11.62 6.61 -18.44
CA CYS A 18 11.47 5.55 -17.45
C CYS A 18 12.32 5.91 -16.22
N SER A 19 11.68 6.58 -15.27
CA SER A 19 12.21 6.83 -13.93
C SER A 19 12.35 5.50 -13.20
N LEU A 20 13.56 5.18 -12.74
CA LEU A 20 13.78 4.11 -11.76
C LEU A 20 13.46 4.58 -10.34
N ASP A 21 13.06 5.85 -10.17
CA ASP A 21 12.68 6.48 -8.90
C ASP A 21 11.27 6.05 -8.42
N ASP A 22 10.84 4.84 -8.78
CA ASP A 22 9.71 4.15 -8.15
C ASP A 22 10.22 3.31 -6.96
N GLU A 23 11.27 3.78 -6.26
CA GLU A 23 11.69 3.20 -4.98
C GLU A 23 10.71 3.55 -3.84
N ASN A 24 9.77 4.46 -4.09
CA ASN A 24 8.68 4.72 -3.17
C ASN A 24 7.57 3.70 -3.43
N ASN A 25 7.74 2.52 -2.83
CA ASN A 25 6.69 1.54 -2.54
C ASN A 25 5.28 2.11 -2.74
N ASN A 26 4.66 1.79 -3.88
CA ASN A 26 3.35 2.29 -4.32
C ASN A 26 2.19 1.67 -3.50
N TYR A 27 2.34 1.56 -2.19
CA TYR A 27 1.28 1.19 -1.28
C TYR A 27 0.78 2.43 -0.52
N GLY A 28 -0.53 2.59 -0.49
CA GLY A 28 -1.21 3.56 0.35
C GLY A 28 -1.74 2.87 1.61
N TYR A 29 -1.82 3.62 2.70
CA TYR A 29 -2.58 3.20 3.87
C TYR A 29 -3.97 3.83 3.81
N GLU A 30 -4.98 3.01 3.99
CA GLU A 30 -6.35 3.49 4.25
C GLU A 30 -6.89 2.87 5.53
N THR A 31 -7.73 3.63 6.23
CA THR A 31 -8.42 3.16 7.42
C THR A 31 -9.73 2.49 6.99
N LEU A 32 -9.90 1.23 7.37
CA LEU A 32 -11.11 0.46 7.08
C LEU A 32 -12.05 0.44 8.30
N PRO A 33 -13.36 0.56 8.10
CA PRO A 33 -14.33 0.41 9.18
C PRO A 33 -14.38 -1.04 9.68
N ILE A 34 -14.41 -1.19 11.00
CA ILE A 34 -14.62 -2.49 11.64
C ILE A 34 -16.10 -2.86 11.58
N LYS A 35 -16.41 -4.06 11.09
CA LYS A 35 -17.79 -4.59 11.10
C LYS A 35 -18.20 -5.14 12.46
N SER A 36 -17.28 -5.86 13.10
CA SER A 36 -17.49 -6.39 14.45
C SER A 36 -16.16 -6.69 15.11
N ALA A 37 -16.16 -6.66 16.44
CA ALA A 37 -15.02 -7.06 17.26
C ALA A 37 -15.50 -7.96 18.39
N VAL A 38 -14.79 -9.05 18.61
CA VAL A 38 -14.96 -9.94 19.77
C VAL A 38 -13.77 -9.70 20.68
N VAL A 39 -14.04 -9.03 21.79
CA VAL A 39 -13.10 -8.78 22.88
C VAL A 39 -13.44 -9.66 24.07
N PRO A 40 -12.44 -10.09 24.86
CA PRO A 40 -12.70 -10.83 26.08
C PRO A 40 -13.46 -9.96 27.09
N SER A 41 -14.21 -10.61 27.98
CA SER A 41 -14.95 -9.92 29.05
C SER A 41 -14.04 -9.19 30.04
N GLU A 42 -12.80 -9.67 30.20
CA GLU A 42 -11.79 -9.11 31.08
C GLU A 42 -10.39 -9.30 30.49
N PHE A 43 -9.49 -8.38 30.83
CA PHE A 43 -8.08 -8.49 30.53
C PHE A 43 -7.32 -8.81 31.82
N GLN A 44 -6.55 -9.89 31.80
CA GLN A 44 -5.71 -10.28 32.94
C GLN A 44 -4.31 -9.70 32.76
N PHE A 45 -3.83 -9.00 33.79
CA PHE A 45 -2.51 -8.38 33.77
C PHE A 45 -1.42 -9.45 33.60
N GLY A 46 -0.50 -9.22 32.66
CA GLY A 46 0.57 -10.16 32.32
C GLY A 46 0.16 -11.30 31.37
N SER A 47 -1.11 -11.37 30.96
CA SER A 47 -1.62 -12.37 30.03
C SER A 47 -1.78 -11.81 28.61
N VAL A 48 -1.60 -12.68 27.62
CA VAL A 48 -1.93 -12.37 26.21
C VAL A 48 -3.41 -12.66 26.00
N ALA A 49 -4.16 -11.65 25.59
CA ALA A 49 -5.57 -11.76 25.24
C ALA A 49 -5.75 -11.77 23.72
N THR A 50 -6.64 -12.63 23.22
CA THR A 50 -6.99 -12.68 21.81
C THR A 50 -8.17 -11.75 21.53
N VAL A 51 -8.03 -10.88 20.54
CA VAL A 51 -9.11 -10.04 20.01
C VAL A 51 -9.33 -10.40 18.55
N THR A 52 -10.58 -10.71 18.20
CA THR A 52 -10.95 -11.06 16.82
C THR A 52 -11.70 -9.90 16.19
N VAL A 53 -11.20 -9.39 15.07
CA VAL A 53 -11.79 -8.26 14.34
C VAL A 53 -12.26 -8.71 12.96
N THR A 54 -13.48 -8.35 12.59
CA THR A 54 -14.05 -8.59 11.26
C THR A 54 -14.08 -7.27 10.49
N TYR A 55 -13.51 -7.28 9.29
CA TYR A 55 -13.51 -6.15 8.36
C TYR A 55 -13.60 -6.67 6.91
N ASP A 56 -14.05 -5.81 6.00
CA ASP A 56 -14.05 -6.14 4.57
C ASP A 56 -12.69 -5.83 3.97
N LEU A 57 -12.12 -6.78 3.23
CA LEU A 57 -10.92 -6.54 2.44
C LEU A 57 -11.33 -6.02 1.05
N PRO A 58 -10.98 -4.77 0.66
CA PRO A 58 -11.46 -4.19 -0.59
C PRO A 58 -11.05 -4.95 -1.84
N SER A 59 -9.85 -5.57 -1.82
CA SER A 59 -9.31 -6.34 -2.94
C SER A 59 -8.21 -7.30 -2.48
N GLY A 60 -7.81 -8.25 -3.33
CA GLY A 60 -6.65 -9.11 -3.08
C GLY A 60 -5.29 -8.38 -2.94
N CYS A 61 -5.18 -7.12 -3.38
CA CYS A 61 -3.97 -6.29 -3.19
C CYS A 61 -3.90 -5.57 -1.84
N HIS A 62 -4.95 -5.65 -1.01
CA HIS A 62 -4.95 -5.06 0.32
C HIS A 62 -4.46 -6.08 1.35
N HIS A 63 -3.75 -5.61 2.38
CA HIS A 63 -3.26 -6.44 3.48
C HIS A 63 -3.43 -5.72 4.81
N PHE A 64 -3.58 -6.50 5.88
CA PHE A 64 -3.63 -5.95 7.23
C PHE A 64 -2.29 -5.29 7.58
N HIS A 65 -2.34 -4.02 7.97
CA HIS A 65 -1.16 -3.27 8.40
C HIS A 65 -1.11 -3.08 9.93
N SER A 66 -2.15 -2.46 10.48
CA SER A 66 -2.27 -2.19 11.92
C SER A 66 -3.73 -1.97 12.32
N LEU A 67 -4.00 -2.04 13.62
CA LEU A 67 -5.27 -1.62 14.21
C LEU A 67 -5.06 -0.25 14.86
N PHE A 68 -5.93 0.71 14.56
CA PHE A 68 -6.05 1.98 15.28
C PHE A 68 -7.24 1.88 16.24
N TYR A 69 -7.03 2.12 17.54
CA TYR A 69 -8.02 2.02 18.62
C TYR A 69 -8.10 3.31 19.45
#